data_AF-A0A519S2K7-F1
#
_entry.id   AF-A0A519S2K7-F1
#
_cell.length_a   1.000
_cell.length_b   1.000
_cell.length_c   1.000
_cell.angle_alpha   90.00
_cell.angle_beta   90.00
_cell.angle_gamma   90.00
#
_symmetry.space_group_name_H-M   'P 1'
#
loop_
_entity.id
_entity.type
_entity.pdbx_description
1 polymer ?
#
loop_
_entity_poly.entity_id
_entity_poly.type
_entity_poly.pdbx_seq_one_letter_code
_entity_poly.pdbx_strand_id
1 'polypeptide(L)'
;MPKDSSIKSVLIIGSGPIIIGQACEFDYSGSQAALSLKEEGIEVSIINSNPATIMTDKVIGDHVYLWPLTVDSIEKILQTSKIDAVLPTMGGQTALNLCKEAEERG
;
A
#
# COMPACT_ATOMS: atom_id res chain seq x y z
N MET A 1 20.83 12.20 -0.39
CA MET A 1 21.30 11.05 -1.20
C MET A 1 20.34 10.87 -2.36
N PRO A 2 20.80 10.40 -3.53
CA PRO A 2 19.92 10.06 -4.65
C PRO A 2 19.04 8.84 -4.34
N LYS A 3 18.08 8.53 -5.22
CA LYS A 3 17.19 7.35 -5.14
C LYS A 3 17.99 6.05 -4.95
N ASP A 4 17.51 5.17 -4.07
CA ASP A 4 18.01 3.79 -3.95
C ASP A 4 17.54 2.95 -5.15
N SER A 5 18.49 2.46 -5.94
CA SER A 5 18.22 1.68 -7.15
C SER A 5 18.01 0.18 -6.92
N SER A 6 18.18 -0.29 -5.68
CA SER A 6 17.91 -1.68 -5.31
C SER A 6 16.40 -1.98 -5.20
N ILE A 7 15.60 -0.97 -4.84
CA ILE A 7 14.14 -1.06 -4.70
C ILE A 7 13.50 -0.83 -6.08
N LYS A 8 12.82 -1.85 -6.59
CA LYS A 8 12.13 -1.80 -7.89
C LYS A 8 10.63 -1.95 -7.76
N SER A 9 10.16 -2.59 -6.69
CA SER A 9 8.74 -2.82 -6.42
C SER A 9 8.39 -2.49 -4.97
N VAL A 10 7.31 -1.72 -4.77
CA VAL A 10 6.83 -1.30 -3.46
C VAL A 10 5.37 -1.70 -3.28
N LEU A 11 5.05 -2.27 -2.10
CA LEU A 11 3.67 -2.48 -1.65
C LEU A 11 3.23 -1.32 -0.74
N ILE A 12 2.19 -0.59 -1.13
CA ILE A 12 1.52 0.41 -0.30
C ILE A 12 0.33 -0.25 0.40
N ILE A 13 0.26 -0.09 1.73
CA ILE A 13 -0.90 -0.53 2.52
C ILE A 13 -1.84 0.67 2.71
N GLY A 14 -3.06 0.55 2.17
CA GLY A 14 -4.12 1.55 2.32
C GLY A 14 -4.79 1.54 3.69
N SER A 15 -5.70 2.47 3.91
CA SER A 15 -6.37 2.67 5.21
C SER A 15 -7.57 1.76 5.48
N GLY A 16 -8.13 1.14 4.43
CA GLY A 16 -9.41 0.45 4.52
C GLY A 16 -10.59 1.42 4.54
N PRO A 17 -11.77 1.01 5.05
CA PRO A 17 -12.99 1.81 5.01
C PRO A 17 -12.86 3.11 5.82
N ILE A 18 -13.63 4.12 5.41
CA ILE A 18 -13.68 5.42 6.09
C ILE A 18 -14.34 5.27 7.46
N ILE A 19 -13.68 5.78 8.50
CA ILE A 19 -14.20 5.87 9.86
C ILE A 19 -13.91 7.27 10.45
N ILE A 20 -14.59 7.63 11.53
CA ILE A 20 -14.29 8.90 12.23
C ILE A 20 -12.83 8.86 12.71
N GLY A 21 -12.05 9.87 12.33
CA GLY A 21 -10.63 9.98 12.65
C GLY A 21 -9.69 9.26 11.67
N GLN A 22 -10.21 8.56 10.66
CA GLN A 22 -9.43 7.98 9.57
C GLN A 22 -10.27 7.98 8.29
N ALA A 23 -10.14 9.03 7.48
CA ALA A 23 -11.03 9.29 6.35
C ALA A 23 -10.25 9.49 5.03
N CYS A 24 -10.73 10.41 4.19
CA CYS A 24 -10.28 10.60 2.81
C CYS A 24 -8.83 11.07 2.68
N GLU A 25 -8.23 11.58 3.75
CA GLU A 25 -6.83 12.01 3.78
C GLU A 25 -5.87 10.89 3.37
N PHE A 26 -6.19 9.63 3.68
CA PHE A 26 -5.35 8.48 3.33
C PHE A 26 -5.55 8.00 1.89
N ASP A 27 -6.72 8.26 1.28
CA ASP A 27 -6.88 8.08 -0.17
C ASP A 27 -6.02 9.08 -0.94
N TYR A 28 -6.05 10.35 -0.51
CA TYR A 28 -5.20 11.39 -1.08
C TYR A 28 -3.70 11.08 -0.91
N SER A 29 -3.26 10.78 0.32
CA SER A 29 -1.85 10.46 0.60
C SER A 29 -1.38 9.19 -0.10
N GLY A 30 -2.19 8.12 -0.09
CA GLY A 30 -1.90 6.87 -0.79
C GLY A 30 -1.78 7.06 -2.30
N SER A 31 -2.67 7.85 -2.90
CA SER A 31 -2.60 8.19 -4.33
C SER A 31 -1.35 8.99 -4.68
N GLN A 32 -1.00 10.00 -3.87
CA GLN A 32 0.22 10.79 -4.07
C GLN A 32 1.47 9.92 -3.97
N ALA A 33 1.55 9.04 -2.97
CA ALA A 33 2.69 8.14 -2.80
C ALA A 33 2.87 7.20 -3.99
N ALA A 34 1.77 6.62 -4.49
CA ALA A 34 1.81 5.76 -5.67
C ALA A 34 2.31 6.50 -6.91
N LEU A 35 1.77 7.70 -7.18
CA LEU A 35 2.19 8.51 -8.32
C LEU A 35 3.66 8.90 -8.23
N SER A 36 4.14 9.37 -7.06
CA SER A 36 5.55 9.74 -6.88
C SER A 36 6.51 8.56 -7.06
N LEU A 37 6.15 7.36 -6.59
CA LEU A 37 6.97 6.16 -6.81
C LEU A 37 7.01 5.77 -8.30
N LYS A 38 5.88 5.87 -9.00
CA LYS A 38 5.80 5.57 -10.44
C LYS A 38 6.56 6.57 -11.30
N GLU A 39 6.55 7.85 -10.96
CA GLU A 39 7.37 8.89 -11.61
C GLU A 39 8.87 8.56 -11.51
N GLU A 40 9.27 7.94 -10.41
CA GLU A 40 10.63 7.43 -10.21
C GLU A 40 10.87 6.04 -10.84
N GLY A 41 9.90 5.48 -11.58
CA GLY A 41 10.02 4.18 -12.25
C GLY A 41 10.04 2.99 -11.30
N ILE A 42 9.43 3.11 -10.12
CA ILE A 42 9.20 2.01 -9.18
C ILE A 42 7.82 1.41 -9.47
N GLU A 43 7.74 0.09 -9.56
CA GLU A 43 6.49 -0.65 -9.68
C GLU A 43 5.70 -0.58 -8.37
N VAL A 44 4.42 -0.24 -8.45
CA VAL A 44 3.59 0.00 -7.27
C VAL A 44 2.45 -1.01 -7.19
N SER A 45 2.49 -1.81 -6.12
CA SER A 45 1.39 -2.64 -5.68
C SER A 45 0.63 -1.93 -4.56
N ILE A 46 -0.71 -1.99 -4.56
CA ILE A 46 -1.55 -1.34 -3.55
C ILE A 46 -2.54 -2.37 -3.02
N ILE A 47 -2.63 -2.51 -1.69
CA ILE A 47 -3.72 -3.24 -1.03
C ILE A 47 -4.61 -2.27 -0.27
N ASN A 48 -5.91 -2.30 -0.53
CA ASN A 48 -6.89 -1.52 0.21
C ASN A 48 -8.26 -2.21 0.11
N SER A 49 -9.01 -2.29 1.21
CA SER A 49 -10.34 -2.90 1.21
C SER A 49 -11.46 -1.94 0.83
N ASN A 50 -11.17 -0.63 0.68
CA ASN A 50 -12.17 0.38 0.36
C ASN A 50 -12.26 0.62 -1.16
N PRO A 51 -13.35 0.19 -1.83
CA PRO A 51 -13.50 0.35 -3.28
C PRO A 51 -13.83 1.78 -3.71
N ALA A 52 -14.17 2.68 -2.78
CA ALA A 52 -14.55 4.06 -3.07
C ALA A 52 -13.36 5.02 -2.92
N THR A 53 -12.19 4.63 -3.45
CA THR A 53 -10.94 5.40 -3.32
C THR A 53 -10.23 5.52 -4.67
N ILE A 54 -9.65 6.70 -4.93
CA ILE A 54 -8.87 6.96 -6.14
C ILE A 54 -7.63 6.08 -6.17
N MET A 55 -7.00 5.81 -5.03
CA MET A 55 -5.78 4.99 -4.96
C MET A 55 -6.00 3.54 -5.43
N THR A 56 -7.25 3.07 -5.50
CA THR A 56 -7.60 1.74 -6.02
C THR A 56 -7.98 1.72 -7.50
N ASP A 57 -7.83 2.85 -8.19
CA ASP A 57 -7.99 2.90 -9.64
C ASP A 57 -6.75 2.29 -10.34
N LYS A 58 -6.99 1.64 -11.49
CA LYS A 58 -5.97 0.97 -12.32
C LYS A 58 -4.92 1.93 -12.87
N VAL A 59 -5.20 3.23 -12.88
CA VAL A 59 -4.22 4.24 -13.32
C VAL A 59 -3.20 4.55 -12.22
N ILE A 60 -3.56 4.37 -10.94
CA ILE A 60 -2.74 4.77 -9.80
C ILE A 60 -1.71 3.69 -9.44
N GLY A 61 -2.13 2.44 -9.25
CA GLY A 61 -1.23 1.32 -8.98
C GLY A 61 -1.02 0.42 -10.21
N ASP A 62 0.13 -0.23 -10.32
CA ASP A 62 0.36 -1.27 -11.34
C ASP A 62 -0.39 -2.56 -10.99
N HIS A 63 -0.46 -2.87 -9.69
CA HIS A 63 -1.25 -3.96 -9.14
C HIS A 63 -2.13 -3.45 -7.99
N VAL A 64 -3.44 -3.65 -8.10
CA VAL A 64 -4.40 -3.22 -7.07
C VAL A 64 -5.15 -4.42 -6.50
N TYR A 65 -5.05 -4.60 -5.19
CA TYR A 65 -5.68 -5.66 -4.41
C TYR A 65 -6.81 -5.07 -3.56
N LEU A 66 -8.05 -5.17 -4.07
CA LEU A 66 -9.27 -4.85 -3.34
C LEU A 66 -9.64 -5.97 -2.35
N TRP A 67 -8.75 -6.25 -1.39
CA TRP A 67 -8.81 -7.36 -0.45
C TRP A 67 -8.90 -6.87 1.01
N PRO A 68 -9.33 -7.73 1.95
CA PRO A 68 -9.29 -7.40 3.38
C PRO A 68 -7.88 -7.09 3.86
N LEU A 69 -7.74 -6.04 4.69
CA LEU A 69 -6.46 -5.65 5.29
C LEU A 69 -6.14 -6.58 6.48
N THR A 70 -5.53 -7.72 6.17
CA THR A 70 -5.20 -8.80 7.09
C THR A 70 -3.80 -9.34 6.79
N VAL A 71 -3.12 -9.90 7.78
CA VAL A 71 -1.75 -10.43 7.60
C VAL A 71 -1.73 -11.54 6.54
N ASP A 72 -2.72 -12.42 6.52
CA ASP A 72 -2.83 -13.48 5.50
C ASP A 72 -2.94 -12.90 4.07
N SER A 73 -3.59 -11.74 3.92
CA SER A 73 -3.69 -11.08 2.61
C SER A 73 -2.35 -10.48 2.19
N ILE A 74 -1.60 -9.90 3.12
CA ILE A 74 -0.24 -9.41 2.88
C ILE A 74 0.68 -10.57 2.52
N GLU A 75 0.72 -11.64 3.33
CA GLU A 75 1.53 -12.83 3.05
C GLU A 75 1.24 -13.41 1.67
N LYS A 76 -0.03 -13.51 1.30
CA LYS A 76 -0.43 -13.99 -0.02
C LYS A 76 0.14 -13.12 -1.14
N ILE A 77 0.11 -11.79 -1.00
CA ILE A 77 0.71 -10.88 -1.99
C ILE A 77 2.22 -11.11 -2.05
N LEU A 78 2.91 -11.17 -0.91
CA LEU A 78 4.36 -11.38 -0.84
C LEU A 78 4.79 -12.73 -1.41
N GLN A 79 3.93 -13.75 -1.39
CA GLN A 79 4.18 -15.06 -1.99
C GLN A 79 3.97 -15.08 -3.50
N THR A 80 3.02 -14.30 -4.02
CA THR A 80 2.66 -14.31 -5.46
C THR A 80 3.34 -13.22 -6.28
N SER A 81 3.80 -12.16 -5.62
CA SER A 81 4.32 -10.95 -6.25
C SER A 81 5.67 -10.60 -5.65
N LYS A 82 6.61 -10.16 -6.48
CA LYS A 82 7.90 -9.68 -6.00
C LYS A 82 7.74 -8.26 -5.44
N ILE A 83 7.86 -8.13 -4.12
CA ILE A 83 7.86 -6.86 -3.40
C ILE A 83 9.24 -6.67 -2.77
N ASP A 84 9.93 -5.58 -3.10
CA ASP A 84 11.24 -5.29 -2.51
C ASP A 84 11.12 -4.49 -1.20
N ALA A 85 10.06 -3.67 -1.07
CA ALA A 85 9.80 -2.90 0.14
C ALA A 85 8.30 -2.70 0.38
N VAL A 86 7.92 -2.47 1.65
CA VAL A 86 6.56 -2.14 2.07
C VAL A 86 6.53 -0.71 2.59
N LEU A 87 5.52 0.07 2.19
CA LEU A 87 5.29 1.44 2.65
C LEU A 87 4.00 1.50 3.50
N PRO A 88 4.09 1.33 4.83
CA PRO A 88 2.93 1.27 5.72
C PRO A 88 2.48 2.63 6.27
N THR A 89 3.11 3.72 5.83
CA THR A 89 2.92 5.07 6.41
C THR A 89 1.83 5.89 5.74
N MET A 90 1.22 5.39 4.67
CA MET A 90 0.22 6.12 3.86
C MET A 90 -1.23 5.69 4.14
N GLY A 91 -1.45 4.69 4.99
CA GLY A 91 -2.76 4.12 5.31
C GLY A 91 -3.20 4.31 6.76
N GLY A 92 -2.70 5.33 7.45
CA GLY A 92 -3.09 5.65 8.82
C GLY A 92 -2.75 4.55 9.83
N GLN A 93 -3.54 4.45 10.89
CA GLN A 93 -3.28 3.50 11.96
C GLN A 93 -3.51 2.06 11.53
N THR A 94 -4.45 1.82 10.60
CA THR A 94 -4.69 0.49 10.02
C THR A 94 -3.41 -0.07 9.41
N ALA A 95 -2.73 0.70 8.57
CA ALA A 95 -1.53 0.26 7.88
C ALA A 95 -0.35 0.03 8.84
N LEU A 96 -0.16 0.92 9.83
CA LEU A 96 0.89 0.78 10.84
C LEU A 96 0.69 -0.46 11.71
N ASN A 97 -0.54 -0.69 12.19
CA ASN A 97 -0.84 -1.86 13.00
C ASN A 97 -0.66 -3.15 12.21
N LEU A 98 -1.17 -3.19 10.98
CA LEU A 98 -1.06 -4.38 10.13
C LEU A 98 0.40 -4.70 9.78
N CYS A 99 1.21 -3.69 9.50
CA CYS A 99 2.64 -3.88 9.24
C CYS A 99 3.37 -4.45 10.45
N LYS A 100 3.04 -3.95 11.66
CA LYS A 100 3.63 -4.46 12.89
C LYS A 100 3.19 -5.88 13.19
N GLU A 101 1.91 -6.21 12.99
CA GLU A 101 1.38 -7.56 13.16
C GLU A 101 2.02 -8.55 12.17
N ALA A 102 2.24 -8.12 10.93
CA ALA A 102 2.97 -8.91 9.93
C ALA A 102 4.44 -9.12 10.33
N GLU A 103 5.14 -8.06 10.77
CA GLU A 103 6.52 -8.16 11.27
C GLU A 103 6.66 -9.13 12.45
N GLU A 104 5.70 -9.12 13.39
CA GLU A 104 5.68 -10.03 14.53
C GLU A 104 5.48 -11.51 14.12
N ARG A 105 4.87 -11.76 12.95
CA ARG A 105 4.64 -13.11 12.42
C ARG A 105 5.85 -13.67 11.67
N GLY A 106 6.69 -12.81 11.09
CA GLY A 106 7.92 -13.16 10.35
C GLY A 106 7.77 -13.01 8.84
#